data_AF-A0A7C4GYV6-F1
#
_entry.id   AF-A0A7C4GYV6-F1
#
_cell.length_a   1.000
_cell.length_b   1.000
_cell.length_c   1.000
_cell.angle_alpha   90.00
_cell.angle_beta   90.00
_cell.angle_gamma   90.00
#
_symmetry.space_group_name_H-M   'P 1'
#
loop_
_entity.id
_entity.type
_entity.pdbx_description
1 polymer ?
#
loop_
_entity_poly.entity_id
_entity_poly.type
_entity_poly.pdbx_seq_one_letter_code
_entity_poly.pdbx_strand_id
1 'polypeptide(L)'
;MAKIVVLEIGRPIVEEVKQQLGEPFKVISYPRPIIEAEYPQILREAYKAIREASRGGEEVILVLSGPLALAFQLGQLVGLSHFKIHVYQFSMGRYREVPPVTRDVMFSEEDSKWRTAIQI
;
A
#
# COMPACT_ATOMS: atom_id res chain seq x y z
N MET A 1 -12.11 13.31 2.40
CA MET A 1 -11.24 12.61 3.37
C MET A 1 -10.73 11.37 2.66
N ALA A 2 -9.43 11.05 2.76
CA ALA A 2 -8.90 9.88 2.08
C ALA A 2 -9.52 8.59 2.66
N LYS A 3 -9.87 7.64 1.80
CA LYS A 3 -10.45 6.36 2.22
C LYS A 3 -9.34 5.34 2.44
N ILE A 4 -9.40 4.64 3.57
CA ILE A 4 -8.39 3.65 3.97
C ILE A 4 -8.79 2.27 3.45
N VAL A 5 -7.90 1.63 2.70
CA VAL A 5 -8.04 0.24 2.25
C VAL A 5 -6.91 -0.58 2.85
N VAL A 6 -7.26 -1.68 3.53
CA VAL A 6 -6.31 -2.58 4.20
C VAL A 6 -6.34 -3.94 3.52
N LEU A 7 -5.17 -4.44 3.13
CA LEU A 7 -4.94 -5.83 2.78
C LEU A 7 -4.09 -6.48 3.87
N GLU A 8 -4.60 -7.54 4.50
CA GLU A 8 -3.88 -8.28 5.52
C GLU A 8 -3.86 -9.78 5.23
N ILE A 9 -2.66 -10.35 5.20
CA ILE A 9 -2.38 -11.77 4.96
C ILE A 9 -1.58 -12.31 6.14
N GLY A 10 -2.09 -13.37 6.78
CA GLY A 10 -1.44 -14.08 7.88
C GLY A 10 -1.49 -13.34 9.22
N ARG A 11 -1.07 -12.07 9.28
CA ARG A 11 -1.09 -11.25 10.50
C ARG A 11 -2.21 -10.19 10.43
N PRO A 12 -3.15 -10.17 11.39
CA PRO A 12 -4.14 -9.10 11.47
C PRO A 12 -3.47 -7.77 11.85
N ILE A 13 -3.81 -6.71 11.13
CA ILE A 13 -3.31 -5.35 11.34
C ILE A 13 -4.43 -4.30 11.44
N VAL A 14 -5.70 -4.67 11.19
CA VAL A 14 -6.85 -3.75 11.20
C VAL A 14 -6.90 -2.87 12.46
N GLU A 15 -6.75 -3.45 13.65
CA GLU A 15 -6.89 -2.69 14.89
C GLU A 15 -5.76 -1.66 15.07
N GLU A 16 -4.53 -2.01 14.67
CA GLU A 16 -3.40 -1.07 14.66
C GLU A 16 -3.64 0.07 13.65
N VAL A 17 -4.20 -0.26 12.48
CA VAL A 17 -4.58 0.74 11.46
C VAL A 17 -5.68 1.67 11.97
N LYS A 18 -6.74 1.12 12.59
CA LYS A 18 -7.83 1.91 13.18
C LYS A 18 -7.32 2.91 14.21
N GLN A 19 -6.45 2.46 15.11
CA GLN A 19 -5.90 3.30 16.17
C GLN A 19 -5.01 4.43 15.64
N GLN A 20 -4.27 4.21 14.54
CA GLN A 20 -3.27 5.16 14.07
C GLN A 20 -3.70 6.01 12.87
N LEU A 21 -4.53 5.46 11.98
CA LEU A 21 -4.93 6.08 10.71
C LEU A 21 -6.44 6.38 10.64
N GLY A 22 -7.25 5.67 11.41
CA GLY A 22 -8.72 5.80 11.43
C GLY A 22 -9.45 4.61 10.81
N GLU A 23 -10.77 4.71 10.70
CA GLU A 23 -11.63 3.59 10.30
C GLU A 23 -11.42 3.17 8.83
N PRO A 24 -11.10 1.89 8.55
CA PRO A 24 -11.00 1.38 7.20
C PRO A 24 -12.32 1.48 6.42
N PHE A 25 -12.25 2.02 5.21
CA PHE A 25 -13.35 1.93 4.25
C PHE A 25 -13.57 0.47 3.82
N LYS A 26 -12.48 -0.29 3.63
CA LYS A 26 -12.54 -1.71 3.29
C LYS A 26 -11.35 -2.46 3.85
N VAL A 27 -11.60 -3.67 4.35
CA VAL A 27 -10.59 -4.64 4.76
C VAL A 27 -10.71 -5.88 3.88
N ILE A 28 -9.58 -6.32 3.34
CA ILE A 28 -9.41 -7.59 2.64
C ILE A 28 -8.53 -8.45 3.55
N SER A 29 -9.14 -9.42 4.23
CA SER A 29 -8.47 -10.18 5.29
C SER A 29 -8.38 -11.66 4.94
N TYR A 30 -7.16 -12.17 4.94
CA TYR A 30 -6.85 -13.60 4.89
C TYR A 30 -5.99 -13.93 6.12
N PRO A 31 -6.58 -14.24 7.29
CA PRO A 31 -5.85 -14.48 8.54
C PRO A 31 -5.26 -15.90 8.58
N ARG A 32 -4.60 -16.29 7.49
CA ARG A 32 -3.96 -17.58 7.28
C ARG A 32 -2.84 -17.46 6.25
N PRO A 33 -1.95 -18.45 6.16
CA PRO A 33 -1.11 -18.62 4.98
C PRO A 33 -1.96 -18.74 3.71
N ILE A 34 -1.44 -18.17 2.62
CA ILE A 34 -2.00 -18.26 1.27
C ILE A 34 -0.98 -18.93 0.35
N ILE A 35 -1.45 -19.52 -0.75
CA ILE A 35 -0.61 -20.01 -1.83
C ILE A 35 -0.71 -19.11 -3.07
N GLU A 36 0.27 -19.21 -3.97
CA GLU A 36 0.39 -18.36 -5.16
C GLU A 36 -0.83 -18.47 -6.10
N ALA A 37 -1.45 -19.66 -6.16
CA ALA A 37 -2.67 -19.88 -6.95
C ALA A 37 -3.86 -19.01 -6.50
N GLU A 38 -3.84 -18.49 -5.26
CA GLU A 38 -4.88 -17.62 -4.73
C GLU A 38 -4.67 -16.15 -5.10
N TYR A 39 -3.47 -15.76 -5.56
CA TYR A 39 -3.12 -14.36 -5.81
C TYR A 39 -4.09 -13.66 -6.77
N PRO A 40 -4.52 -14.24 -7.91
CA PRO A 40 -5.43 -13.56 -8.82
C PRO A 40 -6.76 -13.16 -8.18
N GLN A 41 -7.31 -14.02 -7.31
CA GLN A 41 -8.54 -13.74 -6.57
C GLN A 41 -8.32 -12.60 -5.57
N ILE A 42 -7.24 -12.66 -4.78
CA ILE A 42 -6.91 -11.66 -3.77
C ILE A 42 -6.67 -10.29 -4.41
N LEU A 43 -5.89 -10.25 -5.50
CA LEU A 43 -5.62 -9.03 -6.27
C LEU A 43 -6.89 -8.42 -6.84
N ARG A 44 -7.81 -9.25 -7.36
CA ARG A 44 -9.11 -8.80 -7.87
C ARG A 44 -9.96 -8.16 -6.77
N GLU A 45 -10.00 -8.75 -5.58
CA GLU A 45 -10.72 -8.22 -4.42
C GLU A 45 -10.11 -6.90 -3.94
N ALA A 46 -8.79 -6.84 -3.77
CA ALA A 46 -8.08 -5.64 -3.38
C ALA A 46 -8.24 -4.51 -4.40
N TYR A 47 -8.08 -4.80 -5.70
CA TYR A 47 -8.26 -3.82 -6.77
C TYR A 47 -9.69 -3.26 -6.80
N LYS A 48 -10.70 -4.12 -6.64
CA LYS A 48 -12.11 -3.68 -6.57
C LYS A 48 -12.33 -2.73 -5.40
N ALA A 49 -11.79 -3.05 -4.22
CA ALA A 49 -11.89 -2.19 -3.04
C ALA A 49 -11.22 -0.81 -3.27
N ILE A 50 -10.03 -0.80 -3.88
CA ILE A 50 -9.31 0.44 -4.21
C ILE A 50 -10.12 1.27 -5.22
N ARG A 51 -10.66 0.64 -6.26
CA ARG A 51 -11.49 1.33 -7.27
C ARG A 51 -12.77 1.92 -6.66
N GLU A 52 -13.39 1.22 -5.71
CA GLU A 52 -14.56 1.72 -4.99
C GLU A 52 -14.20 2.91 -4.08
N ALA A 53 -13.06 2.82 -3.40
CA ALA A 53 -12.52 3.90 -2.57
C ALA A 53 -12.15 5.13 -3.40
N SER A 54 -11.59 4.96 -4.59
CA SER A 54 -11.15 6.05 -5.47
C SER A 54 -12.27 6.72 -6.28
N ARG A 55 -13.54 6.32 -6.11
CA ARG A 55 -14.67 6.92 -6.84
C ARG A 55 -14.74 8.42 -6.56
N GLY A 56 -15.10 9.20 -7.59
CA GLY A 56 -15.15 10.66 -7.48
C GLY A 56 -13.78 11.34 -7.43
N GLY A 57 -12.68 10.62 -7.69
CA GLY A 57 -11.33 11.17 -7.67
C GLY A 57 -10.76 11.34 -6.25
N GLU A 58 -11.35 10.65 -5.27
CA GLU A 58 -10.88 10.61 -3.90
C GLU A 58 -9.52 9.92 -3.77
N GLU A 59 -8.76 10.37 -2.78
CA GLU A 59 -7.48 9.78 -2.39
C GLU A 59 -7.70 8.48 -1.60
N VAL A 60 -6.81 7.52 -1.81
CA VAL A 60 -6.83 6.22 -1.14
C VAL A 60 -5.57 6.03 -0.32
N ILE A 61 -5.73 5.81 0.97
CA ILE A 61 -4.66 5.32 1.85
C ILE A 61 -4.62 3.80 1.71
N LEU A 62 -3.50 3.26 1.26
CA LEU A 62 -3.33 1.82 1.07
C LEU A 62 -2.34 1.27 2.10
N VAL A 63 -2.82 0.33 2.92
CA VAL A 63 -1.99 -0.40 3.90
C VAL A 63 -1.93 -1.86 3.49
N LEU A 64 -0.72 -2.36 3.26
CA LEU A 64 -0.47 -3.73 2.79
C LEU A 64 0.33 -4.51 3.82
N SER A 65 -0.18 -5.66 4.24
CA SER A 65 0.51 -6.63 5.08
C SER A 65 0.40 -8.01 4.43
N GLY A 66 1.51 -8.55 3.92
CA GLY A 66 1.51 -9.83 3.25
C GLY A 66 2.74 -10.06 2.36
N PRO A 67 2.70 -11.08 1.49
CA PRO A 67 3.80 -11.39 0.58
C PRO A 67 4.14 -10.23 -0.35
N LEU A 68 5.44 -9.94 -0.49
CA LEU A 68 5.92 -8.84 -1.33
C LEU A 68 5.49 -8.96 -2.80
N ALA A 69 5.53 -10.18 -3.36
CA ALA A 69 5.14 -10.42 -4.75
C ALA A 69 3.67 -10.05 -5.02
N LEU A 70 2.77 -10.36 -4.08
CA LEU A 70 1.36 -9.98 -4.14
C LEU A 70 1.21 -8.45 -4.11
N ALA A 71 1.87 -7.79 -3.16
CA ALA A 71 1.85 -6.33 -3.05
C ALA A 71 2.40 -5.64 -4.32
N PHE A 72 3.47 -6.17 -4.90
CA PHE A 72 4.07 -5.66 -6.12
C PHE A 72 3.13 -5.79 -7.32
N GLN A 73 2.50 -6.96 -7.51
CA GLN A 73 1.51 -7.16 -8.57
C GLN A 73 0.30 -6.24 -8.42
N LEU A 74 -0.18 -6.02 -7.18
CA LEU A 74 -1.23 -5.04 -6.92
C LEU A 74 -0.79 -3.64 -7.34
N GLY A 75 0.44 -3.26 -7.01
CA GLY A 75 1.08 -2.00 -7.42
C GLY A 75 1.06 -1.81 -8.95
N GLN A 76 1.40 -2.86 -9.71
CA GLN A 76 1.34 -2.83 -11.17
C GLN A 76 -0.09 -2.59 -11.68
N LEU A 77 -1.09 -3.27 -11.11
CA LEU A 77 -2.49 -3.13 -11.50
C LEU A 77 -3.06 -1.73 -11.21
N VAL A 78 -2.78 -1.19 -10.02
CA VAL A 78 -3.27 0.15 -9.64
C VAL A 78 -2.57 1.27 -10.41
N GLY A 79 -1.31 1.07 -10.80
CA GLY A 79 -0.54 2.01 -11.62
C GLY A 79 -1.15 2.26 -13.00
N LEU A 80 -1.89 1.28 -13.55
CA LEU A 80 -2.58 1.42 -14.85
C LEU A 80 -3.82 2.31 -14.80
N SER A 81 -4.36 2.59 -13.61
CA SER A 81 -5.68 3.21 -13.43
C SER A 81 -5.64 4.65 -12.91
N HIS A 82 -4.44 5.23 -12.78
CA HIS A 82 -4.23 6.62 -12.32
C HIS A 82 -4.94 6.96 -10.99
N PHE A 83 -5.10 6.00 -10.09
CA PHE A 83 -5.64 6.26 -8.76
C PHE A 83 -4.66 7.13 -7.95
N LYS A 84 -5.20 8.05 -7.13
CA LYS A 84 -4.41 8.82 -6.17
C LYS A 84 -4.18 7.98 -4.91
N ILE A 85 -3.10 7.20 -4.90
CA ILE A 85 -2.79 6.25 -3.82
C ILE A 85 -1.64 6.77 -2.98
N HIS A 86 -1.83 6.73 -1.66
CA HIS A 86 -0.83 6.99 -0.64
C HIS A 86 -0.54 5.66 0.07
N VAL A 87 0.67 5.12 -0.11
CA VAL A 87 1.05 3.84 0.51
C VAL A 87 1.56 4.11 1.92
N TYR A 88 1.05 3.38 2.91
CA TYR A 88 1.53 3.46 4.29
C TYR A 88 2.20 2.15 4.70
N GLN A 89 3.35 2.27 5.36
CA GLN A 89 4.09 1.14 5.90
C GLN A 89 4.27 1.28 7.41
N PHE A 90 4.27 0.16 8.12
CA PHE A 90 4.61 0.16 9.55
C PHE A 90 6.12 0.25 9.72
N SER A 91 6.61 1.29 10.41
CA SER A 91 8.03 1.48 10.69
C SER A 91 8.22 2.26 12.00
N MET A 92 9.12 1.75 12.86
CA MET A 92 9.43 2.36 14.16
C MET A 92 8.17 2.58 15.02
N GLY A 93 7.32 1.55 15.13
CA GLY A 93 6.13 1.55 15.99
C GLY A 93 4.92 2.29 15.42
N ARG A 94 4.99 2.88 14.23
CA ARG A 94 3.87 3.61 13.63
C ARG A 94 3.74 3.42 12.12
N TYR A 95 2.52 3.57 11.61
CA TYR A 95 2.29 3.71 10.18
C TYR A 95 2.80 5.06 9.68
N ARG A 96 3.57 5.04 8.61
CA ARG A 96 4.10 6.22 7.95
C ARG A 96 3.80 6.14 6.47
N GLU A 97 3.43 7.26 5.88
CA GLU A 97 3.34 7.39 4.43
C GLU A 97 4.72 7.14 3.81
N VAL A 98 4.76 6.29 2.78
CA VAL A 98 5.94 6.04 1.96
C VAL A 98 6.00 7.16 0.91
N PRO A 99 7.08 7.95 0.86
CA PRO A 99 7.21 9.02 -0.12
C PRO A 99 7.08 8.48 -1.55
N PRO A 100 6.30 9.13 -2.42
CA PRO A 100 6.18 8.70 -3.81
C PRO A 100 7.52 8.88 -4.51
N VAL A 101 7.86 7.89 -5.34
CA VAL A 101 8.99 7.98 -6.25
C VAL A 101 8.56 8.77 -7.47
N THR A 102 9.11 9.97 -7.66
CA THR A 102 8.80 10.83 -8.82
C THR A 102 9.76 10.54 -9.97
N ARG A 103 9.36 10.91 -11.19
CA ARG A 103 10.25 10.81 -12.37
C ARG A 103 11.52 11.63 -12.17
N ASP A 104 11.39 12.82 -11.60
CA ASP A 104 12.53 13.69 -11.34
C ASP A 104 13.52 13.02 -10.39
N VAL A 105 13.05 12.36 -9.33
CA VAL A 105 13.92 11.60 -8.43
C VAL A 105 14.59 10.42 -9.15
N MET A 106 13.86 9.68 -9.98
CA MET A 106 14.39 8.47 -10.66
C MET A 106 15.37 8.76 -11.79
N PHE A 107 15.25 9.92 -12.44
CA PHE A 107 16.05 10.27 -13.61
C PHE A 107 16.94 11.50 -13.38
N SER A 108 17.06 11.97 -12.13
CA SER A 108 18.06 12.97 -11.78
C SER A 108 19.47 12.37 -11.81
N GLU A 109 20.40 13.06 -12.45
CA GLU A 109 21.83 12.64 -12.55
C GLU A 109 22.61 12.86 -11.23
N GLU A 110 21.95 13.33 -10.16
CA GLU A 110 22.59 13.57 -8.85
C GLU A 110 22.64 12.30 -7.98
N ASP A 111 23.32 11.25 -8.46
CA ASP A 111 23.59 10.01 -7.70
C ASP A 111 24.41 10.22 -6.40
N SER A 112 24.97 11.43 -6.21
CA SER A 112 26.04 11.69 -5.25
C SER A 112 25.61 12.12 -3.85
N LYS A 113 24.37 12.56 -3.61
CA LYS A 113 24.01 13.22 -2.33
C LYS A 113 23.43 12.28 -1.26
N TRP A 114 22.93 11.09 -1.63
CA TRP A 114 22.27 10.19 -0.69
C TRP A 114 23.23 9.31 0.13
N ARG A 115 24.47 9.11 -0.35
CA ARG A 115 25.47 8.25 0.32
C ARG A 115 26.08 8.87 1.59
N THR A 116 26.03 10.18 1.75
CA THR A 116 26.61 10.88 2.92
C THR A 116 25.66 10.91 4.13
N ALA A 117 24.38 10.56 3.95
CA ALA A 117 23.36 10.61 5.01
C ALA A 117 23.19 9.27 5.77
N ILE A 118 23.89 8.20 5.34
CA ILE A 118 23.88 6.88 5.98
C ILE A 118 25.30 6.56 6.47
N GLN A 119 25.87 7.46 7.26
CA GLN A 119 26.89 7.09 8.24
C GLN A 119 26.20 7.17 9.61
N ILE A 120 25.63 6.04 10.02
CA ILE A 120 25.29 5.74 11.42
C ILE A 120 26.24 4.62 11.83
#